data_AF-A0A6J1TDX8-F1
#
_entry.id   AF-A0A6J1TDX8-F1
#
_cell.length_a   1.000
_cell.length_b   1.000
_cell.length_c   1.000
_cell.angle_alpha   90.00
_cell.angle_beta   90.00
_cell.angle_gamma   90.00
#
_symmetry.space_group_name_H-M   'P 1'
#
loop_
_entity.id
_entity.type
_entity.pdbx_description
1 polymer ?
#
loop_
_entity_poly.entity_id
_entity_poly.type
_entity_poly.pdbx_seq_one_letter_code
_entity_poly.pdbx_strand_id
1 'polypeptide(L)'
;MNNTVSTDLNALASDDPDWGSKTSLNDGSMELMLPDGSDEADQRSVTKMIPSEGKQGGRHDTLPFVKQWSYAMHRIPTTREASRITLKAKARFQQDLGLRGYRALDCKRKAGIAGLFVAFLFCLAGTTVMWCTSLFQDLVTGTMVISNSSNTWDWWRAPPVSPLLMVYIFNYTNADTFGQDGQKLRVKEVGPFTYRETTEKVDFKFYDNATLSYHEKKTYEFLPEMSAYPESAKVYVPNIPFLSAVAAARDRNFIERWGMNMMLHSFDSKPILHINVRDLLFGYEDRIFNVAKLTAINGQIPFQKFGLMVPKVGVSEHEITMHTGAGDMSRLGQIVNFNGYDNQGVWRSDECNAIQGSDGSQFPPPSVSPEARLWVYNRDMCRRLPLVFNEYTEAQGMPAYRFGMPANVFDNPRDNPDNACFCHEDDPSLCLPSGVFNASACNLNAPVVMSFPHFLHGDPALLHNVEGLKPQPGQHDMFVDIHPKLGLTLGGVSRLQVNVQVRRAAGVLGQTMSHFKDLSILPVAWFELKVTEFPPPLKNLLYHATFTVHILELLLMYGFLAGGIASAAVLFRRLCLRERGTLDLSAESPDSDSS
;
A
#
# COMPACT_ATOMS: atom_id res chain seq x y z
N MET A 1 -48.56 -46.41 -3.80
CA MET A 1 -47.67 -47.58 -3.89
C MET A 1 -46.39 -47.17 -3.16
N ASN A 2 -46.17 -47.53 -1.89
CA ASN A 2 -45.82 -48.88 -1.38
C ASN A 2 -44.51 -49.38 -2.05
N ASN A 3 -43.42 -49.71 -1.33
CA ASN A 3 -43.25 -50.03 0.11
C ASN A 3 -41.90 -49.57 0.69
N THR A 4 -41.85 -49.54 2.03
CA THR A 4 -40.66 -49.52 2.91
C THR A 4 -40.25 -50.94 3.35
N VAL A 5 -38.95 -51.24 3.44
CA VAL A 5 -38.26 -52.22 4.36
C VAL A 5 -36.78 -51.73 4.43
N SER A 6 -36.12 -51.42 5.57
CA SER A 6 -35.63 -52.24 6.72
C SER A 6 -34.56 -53.30 6.32
N THR A 7 -33.55 -53.69 7.11
CA THR A 7 -32.76 -53.16 8.26
C THR A 7 -31.48 -54.04 8.40
N ASP A 8 -30.59 -53.77 9.38
CA ASP A 8 -29.68 -54.75 10.03
C ASP A 8 -28.39 -55.22 9.28
N LEU A 9 -27.26 -55.64 9.90
CA LEU A 9 -26.73 -55.56 11.29
C LEU A 9 -25.19 -55.83 11.33
N ASN A 10 -24.49 -55.15 12.26
CA ASN A 10 -23.30 -55.55 13.07
C ASN A 10 -22.07 -56.36 12.56
N ALA A 11 -20.89 -55.71 12.74
CA ALA A 11 -19.76 -56.06 13.64
C ALA A 11 -18.72 -57.18 13.35
N LEU A 12 -17.44 -56.82 13.63
CA LEU A 12 -16.24 -57.56 14.12
C LEU A 12 -15.10 -56.50 14.11
N ALA A 13 -14.41 -56.08 15.19
CA ALA A 13 -13.49 -56.78 16.10
C ALA A 13 -12.41 -57.61 15.36
N SER A 14 -11.12 -57.60 15.69
CA SER A 14 -10.21 -56.80 16.53
C SER A 14 -8.77 -57.25 16.17
N ASP A 15 -7.72 -56.54 16.61
CA ASP A 15 -6.43 -57.10 17.13
C ASP A 15 -5.21 -56.19 16.83
N ASP A 16 -4.56 -55.77 17.93
CA ASP A 16 -3.17 -55.30 18.03
C ASP A 16 -2.38 -56.43 18.72
N PRO A 17 -1.05 -56.59 18.49
CA PRO A 17 -0.14 -56.12 19.55
C PRO A 17 1.28 -55.68 19.13
N ASP A 18 1.66 -54.50 19.61
CA ASP A 18 2.80 -54.20 20.51
C ASP A 18 4.19 -54.85 20.29
N TRP A 19 5.22 -53.98 20.19
CA TRP A 19 6.55 -54.22 20.77
C TRP A 19 7.20 -52.88 21.20
N GLY A 20 7.30 -52.65 22.52
CA GLY A 20 8.17 -51.61 23.09
C GLY A 20 9.67 -52.01 23.13
N SER A 21 10.57 -51.41 23.91
CA SER A 21 10.46 -50.33 24.91
C SER A 21 11.86 -49.84 25.37
N LYS A 22 11.95 -48.67 26.05
CA LYS A 22 12.97 -48.30 27.09
C LYS A 22 14.45 -48.10 26.59
N THR A 23 15.40 -47.38 27.20
CA THR A 23 15.60 -46.46 28.38
C THR A 23 16.99 -45.78 28.21
N SER A 24 17.48 -44.70 28.87
CA SER A 24 16.97 -43.67 29.82
C SER A 24 18.08 -42.66 30.21
N LEU A 25 17.68 -41.52 30.84
CA LEU A 25 18.42 -40.71 31.85
C LEU A 25 19.54 -39.72 31.46
N ASN A 26 19.49 -38.57 32.16
CA ASN A 26 20.54 -37.60 32.51
C ASN A 26 21.19 -36.76 31.39
N ASP A 27 21.66 -35.52 31.61
CA ASP A 27 21.46 -34.49 32.66
C ASP A 27 22.10 -33.19 32.10
N GLY A 28 21.76 -31.99 32.59
CA GLY A 28 22.43 -30.74 32.17
C GLY A 28 21.54 -29.49 32.09
N SER A 29 21.33 -28.85 33.23
CA SER A 29 20.82 -27.48 33.34
C SER A 29 21.91 -26.44 33.02
N MET A 30 21.52 -25.22 32.64
CA MET A 30 22.41 -24.05 32.66
C MET A 30 21.65 -22.80 33.13
N GLU A 31 22.29 -22.05 34.04
CA GLU A 31 21.72 -20.93 34.81
C GLU A 31 21.73 -19.59 34.06
N LEU A 32 20.91 -18.62 34.53
CA LEU A 32 21.32 -17.29 35.05
C LEU A 32 20.05 -16.44 35.25
N MET A 33 19.52 -16.39 36.48
CA MET A 33 19.80 -15.38 37.53
C MET A 33 18.81 -14.20 37.57
N LEU A 34 17.87 -14.30 38.50
CA LEU A 34 17.22 -13.18 39.20
C LEU A 34 17.25 -13.51 40.70
N PRO A 35 17.64 -12.59 41.59
CA PRO A 35 17.44 -12.74 43.02
C PRO A 35 16.27 -11.88 43.50
N ASP A 36 15.26 -12.54 44.04
CA ASP A 36 14.33 -11.95 45.02
C ASP A 36 14.81 -12.37 46.43
N GLY A 37 14.59 -11.55 47.45
CA GLY A 37 15.01 -11.89 48.81
C GLY A 37 14.86 -10.77 49.84
N SER A 38 13.72 -10.77 50.54
CA SER A 38 13.55 -10.11 51.83
C SER A 38 13.98 -11.05 52.97
N ASP A 39 14.63 -10.55 54.02
CA ASP A 39 14.06 -10.52 55.39
C ASP A 39 15.04 -10.13 56.52
N GLU A 40 14.42 -9.67 57.62
CA GLU A 40 14.85 -9.58 59.04
C GLU A 40 16.15 -8.86 59.49
N ALA A 41 15.90 -7.71 60.13
CA ALA A 41 16.30 -7.31 61.50
C ALA A 41 17.63 -7.79 62.14
N ASP A 42 18.43 -6.81 62.63
CA ASP A 42 18.94 -6.85 64.02
C ASP A 42 19.25 -5.45 64.59
N GLN A 43 19.43 -5.36 65.92
CA GLN A 43 19.51 -4.15 66.72
C GLN A 43 20.75 -4.21 67.66
N ARG A 44 21.73 -3.28 67.53
CA ARG A 44 22.40 -2.53 68.64
C ARG A 44 23.80 -1.93 68.33
N SER A 45 23.93 -0.72 68.86
CA SER A 45 25.12 0.06 69.28
C SER A 45 26.46 -0.63 69.61
N VAL A 46 27.58 0.10 69.35
CA VAL A 46 28.76 0.44 70.23
C VAL A 46 30.01 0.69 69.33
N THR A 47 30.50 1.94 69.09
CA THR A 47 31.40 2.82 69.89
C THR A 47 32.92 2.73 69.56
N LYS A 48 33.49 3.84 69.03
CA LYS A 48 34.89 4.38 69.08
C LYS A 48 36.14 3.52 68.74
N MET A 49 37.02 4.09 67.91
CA MET A 49 38.44 4.51 68.19
C MET A 49 38.74 5.76 67.31
N ILE A 50 39.43 6.87 67.64
CA ILE A 50 40.66 7.18 68.44
C ILE A 50 41.94 6.78 67.65
N PRO A 51 43.07 7.56 67.59
CA PRO A 51 43.54 8.66 68.46
C PRO A 51 44.11 9.96 67.80
N SER A 52 44.34 10.99 68.65
CA SER A 52 45.53 11.88 68.87
C SER A 52 46.33 12.54 67.69
N GLU A 53 47.12 13.61 67.85
CA GLU A 53 47.54 14.41 69.03
C GLU A 53 48.07 15.83 68.68
N GLY A 54 47.77 16.85 69.50
CA GLY A 54 48.60 18.07 69.73
C GLY A 54 48.85 19.11 68.62
N LYS A 55 49.31 20.35 68.90
CA LYS A 55 49.26 21.22 70.10
C LYS A 55 49.74 22.66 69.76
N GLN A 56 49.51 23.62 70.67
CA GLN A 56 49.94 25.05 70.67
C GLN A 56 49.12 26.03 69.79
N GLY A 57 48.77 27.27 70.23
CA GLY A 57 48.79 27.83 71.60
C GLY A 57 48.70 29.37 71.72
N GLY A 58 47.78 29.88 72.55
CA GLY A 58 47.74 31.26 73.10
C GLY A 58 46.83 32.30 72.39
N ARG A 59 46.26 33.33 73.06
CA ARG A 59 46.12 33.63 74.51
C ARG A 59 45.10 34.77 74.75
N HIS A 60 44.50 34.78 75.96
CA HIS A 60 43.73 35.82 76.69
C HIS A 60 42.20 35.87 76.49
N ASP A 61 41.35 36.04 77.53
CA ASP A 61 41.52 35.84 78.98
C ASP A 61 40.17 35.56 79.69
N THR A 62 40.25 35.13 80.95
CA THR A 62 39.29 34.40 81.79
C THR A 62 37.99 35.07 82.31
N LEU A 63 36.95 34.21 82.47
CA LEU A 63 35.83 34.15 83.46
C LEU A 63 36.23 34.52 84.94
N PRO A 64 35.32 34.71 85.96
CA PRO A 64 34.10 33.91 86.22
C PRO A 64 32.89 34.50 87.04
N PHE A 65 31.84 33.67 87.14
CA PHE A 65 30.75 33.51 88.16
C PHE A 65 30.35 34.59 89.23
N VAL A 66 29.01 34.74 89.35
CA VAL A 66 28.19 34.92 90.61
C VAL A 66 27.89 36.31 91.20
N LYS A 67 26.64 36.41 91.75
CA LYS A 67 25.97 37.48 92.56
C LYS A 67 25.47 38.71 91.77
N GLN A 68 24.16 39.06 91.80
CA GLN A 68 23.26 39.51 92.90
C GLN A 68 23.23 41.06 92.97
N TRP A 69 22.08 41.62 93.38
CA TRP A 69 21.70 43.06 93.43
C TRP A 69 21.20 43.63 92.09
N SER A 70 20.06 44.32 91.95
CA SER A 70 19.23 45.22 92.79
C SER A 70 19.38 46.68 92.36
N TYR A 71 18.24 47.39 92.27
CA TYR A 71 18.05 48.72 91.68
C TYR A 71 18.34 48.82 90.15
N ALA A 72 17.60 49.59 89.34
CA ALA A 72 16.61 50.61 89.68
C ALA A 72 15.30 50.48 88.89
N MET A 73 14.16 50.40 89.59
CA MET A 73 12.93 50.99 89.05
C MET A 73 13.11 52.50 89.04
N HIS A 74 13.21 53.16 87.88
CA HIS A 74 12.73 54.54 87.71
C HIS A 74 12.66 54.95 86.23
N ARG A 75 11.57 54.54 85.58
CA ARG A 75 10.70 55.41 84.77
C ARG A 75 9.49 54.60 84.34
N ILE A 76 8.34 54.91 84.92
CA ILE A 76 7.03 54.50 84.39
C ILE A 76 6.88 55.24 83.06
N PRO A 77 6.80 54.56 81.89
CA PRO A 77 6.31 55.21 80.70
C PRO A 77 4.84 55.53 80.98
N THR A 78 4.45 56.79 80.85
CA THR A 78 3.05 57.17 81.06
C THR A 78 2.15 56.31 80.18
N THR A 79 0.94 55.98 80.64
CA THR A 79 -0.01 55.08 79.95
C THR A 79 -0.48 55.60 78.57
N ARG A 80 -0.01 56.76 78.13
CA ARG A 80 -0.15 57.27 76.75
C ARG A 80 1.00 56.89 75.80
N GLU A 81 2.22 56.67 76.27
CA GLU A 81 3.38 56.40 75.39
C GLU A 81 3.51 54.92 75.00
N ALA A 82 3.40 54.00 75.96
CA ALA A 82 3.36 52.56 75.67
C ALA A 82 2.21 52.21 74.71
N SER A 83 1.07 52.88 74.88
CA SER A 83 -0.13 52.78 74.02
C SER A 83 0.12 53.32 72.61
N ARG A 84 0.84 54.44 72.45
CA ARG A 84 1.21 54.98 71.13
C ARG A 84 2.24 54.10 70.40
N ILE A 85 3.18 53.50 71.13
CA ILE A 85 4.20 52.60 70.55
C ILE A 85 3.55 51.29 70.08
N THR A 86 2.67 50.70 70.89
CA THR A 86 1.92 49.49 70.51
C THR A 86 0.92 49.74 69.38
N LEU A 87 0.21 50.88 69.34
CA LEU A 87 -0.62 51.26 68.18
C LEU A 87 0.21 51.44 66.91
N LYS A 88 1.35 52.15 66.96
CA LYS A 88 2.24 52.31 65.79
C LYS A 88 2.84 50.99 65.32
N ALA A 89 3.20 50.09 66.24
CA ALA A 89 3.68 48.75 65.91
C ALA A 89 2.58 47.89 65.26
N LYS A 90 1.36 47.91 65.82
CA LYS A 90 0.19 47.18 65.28
C LYS A 90 -0.21 47.71 63.90
N ALA A 91 -0.21 49.02 63.71
CA ALA A 91 -0.46 49.66 62.41
C ALA A 91 0.61 49.27 61.38
N ARG A 92 1.91 49.34 61.71
CA ARG A 92 2.99 48.91 60.82
C ARG A 92 2.91 47.41 60.48
N PHE A 93 2.56 46.57 61.45
CA PHE A 93 2.40 45.13 61.23
C PHE A 93 1.19 44.82 60.31
N GLN A 94 0.06 45.50 60.49
CA GLN A 94 -1.09 45.41 59.57
C GLN A 94 -0.74 45.95 58.16
N GLN A 95 0.05 47.01 58.07
CA GLN A 95 0.49 47.59 56.80
C GLN A 95 1.46 46.67 56.05
N ASP A 96 2.41 46.00 56.75
CA ASP A 96 3.35 45.05 56.16
C ASP A 96 2.66 43.71 55.77
N LEU A 97 1.69 43.24 56.56
CA LEU A 97 0.79 42.14 56.17
C LEU A 97 -0.04 42.50 54.93
N GLY A 98 -0.58 43.72 54.86
CA GLY A 98 -1.29 44.25 53.69
C GLY A 98 -0.40 44.30 52.45
N LEU A 99 0.84 44.80 52.58
CA LEU A 99 1.82 44.84 51.50
C LEU A 99 2.25 43.45 51.02
N ARG A 100 2.44 42.48 51.93
CA ARG A 100 2.71 41.07 51.55
C ARG A 100 1.51 40.44 50.86
N GLY A 101 0.29 40.67 51.35
CA GLY A 101 -0.95 40.23 50.71
C GLY A 101 -1.12 40.84 49.32
N TYR A 102 -0.89 42.13 49.16
CA TYR A 102 -0.97 42.85 47.89
C TYR A 102 0.08 42.38 46.88
N ARG A 103 1.33 42.17 47.32
CA ARG A 103 2.39 41.55 46.48
C ARG A 103 2.04 40.12 46.06
N ALA A 104 1.44 39.32 46.96
CA ALA A 104 1.00 37.96 46.64
C ALA A 104 -0.18 37.96 45.64
N LEU A 105 -1.13 38.88 45.79
CA LEU A 105 -2.25 39.08 44.85
C LEU A 105 -1.78 39.55 43.48
N ASP A 106 -0.87 40.54 43.42
CA ASP A 106 -0.32 41.04 42.17
C ASP A 106 0.60 40.00 41.48
N CYS A 107 1.33 39.20 42.25
CA CYS A 107 2.09 38.06 41.73
C CYS A 107 1.16 36.99 41.12
N LYS A 108 0.10 36.57 41.83
CA LYS A 108 -0.93 35.66 41.28
C LYS A 108 -1.60 36.23 40.03
N ARG A 109 -1.86 37.54 39.99
CA ARG A 109 -2.45 38.23 38.83
C ARG A 109 -1.51 38.27 37.63
N LYS A 110 -0.22 38.58 37.85
CA LYS A 110 0.84 38.55 36.82
C LYS A 110 1.04 37.13 36.28
N ALA A 111 1.09 36.12 37.14
CA ALA A 111 1.14 34.72 36.75
C ALA A 111 -0.07 34.30 35.90
N GLY A 112 -1.29 34.76 36.25
CA GLY A 112 -2.49 34.51 35.45
C GLY A 112 -2.45 35.14 34.05
N ILE A 113 -1.91 36.37 33.91
CA ILE A 113 -1.74 37.02 32.60
C ILE A 113 -0.66 36.29 31.79
N ALA A 114 0.46 35.90 32.42
CA ALA A 114 1.52 35.13 31.76
C ALA A 114 1.01 33.77 31.28
N GLY A 115 0.22 33.06 32.10
CA GLY A 115 -0.41 31.79 31.70
C GLY A 115 -1.38 31.93 30.52
N LEU A 116 -2.20 33.00 30.51
CA LEU A 116 -3.07 33.30 29.36
C LEU A 116 -2.29 33.63 28.09
N PHE A 117 -1.16 34.34 28.22
CA PHE A 117 -0.28 34.65 27.08
C PHE A 117 0.40 33.40 26.53
N VAL A 118 0.89 32.50 27.39
CA VAL A 118 1.44 31.19 26.97
C VAL A 118 0.37 30.33 26.30
N ALA A 119 -0.86 30.30 26.84
CA ALA A 119 -1.97 29.58 26.23
C ALA A 119 -2.35 30.15 24.85
N PHE A 120 -2.33 31.48 24.68
CA PHE A 120 -2.53 32.14 23.40
C PHE A 120 -1.43 31.77 22.39
N LEU A 121 -0.15 31.84 22.79
CA LEU A 121 0.97 31.45 21.93
C LEU A 121 0.91 29.97 21.53
N PHE A 122 0.51 29.08 22.45
CA PHE A 122 0.33 27.65 22.16
C PHE A 122 -0.81 27.42 21.15
N CYS A 123 -1.97 28.08 21.33
CA CYS A 123 -3.07 28.00 20.38
C CYS A 123 -2.72 28.61 19.02
N LEU A 124 -1.95 29.71 18.99
CA LEU A 124 -1.46 30.33 17.76
C LEU A 124 -0.47 29.43 17.01
N ALA A 125 0.44 28.78 17.73
CA ALA A 125 1.35 27.78 17.17
C ALA A 125 0.58 26.57 16.63
N GLY A 126 -0.34 26.00 17.41
CA GLY A 126 -1.20 24.90 16.97
C GLY A 126 -2.06 25.24 15.76
N THR A 127 -2.63 26.45 15.70
CA THR A 127 -3.37 26.94 14.52
C THR A 127 -2.44 27.05 13.32
N THR A 128 -1.26 27.66 13.47
CA THR A 128 -0.27 27.78 12.38
C THR A 128 0.15 26.40 11.86
N VAL A 129 0.43 25.45 12.74
CA VAL A 129 0.79 24.07 12.34
C VAL A 129 -0.36 23.40 11.60
N MET A 130 -1.58 23.42 12.15
CA MET A 130 -2.72 22.69 11.57
C MET A 130 -3.28 23.32 10.27
N TRP A 131 -3.12 24.63 10.06
CA TRP A 131 -3.66 25.33 8.89
C TRP A 131 -2.60 25.64 7.81
N CYS A 132 -1.33 25.84 8.19
CA CYS A 132 -0.26 26.25 7.27
C CYS A 132 0.77 25.14 6.99
N THR A 133 0.62 23.94 7.55
CA THR A 133 1.54 22.81 7.30
C THR A 133 0.77 21.50 7.08
N SER A 134 1.36 20.58 6.32
CA SER A 134 0.88 19.22 6.11
C SER A 134 1.17 18.27 7.29
N LEU A 135 1.82 18.74 8.37
CA LEU A 135 2.43 17.90 9.40
C LEU A 135 1.49 16.84 9.98
N PHE A 136 0.21 17.16 10.19
CA PHE A 136 -0.77 16.19 10.68
C PHE A 136 -1.01 15.06 9.66
N GLN A 137 -1.12 15.39 8.38
CA GLN A 137 -1.31 14.42 7.29
C GLN A 137 -0.02 13.63 7.04
N ASP A 138 1.15 14.24 7.17
CA ASP A 138 2.45 13.57 7.07
C ASP A 138 2.66 12.57 8.22
N LEU A 139 2.22 12.90 9.44
CA LEU A 139 2.22 11.99 10.59
C LEU A 139 1.27 10.81 10.40
N VAL A 140 0.08 11.04 9.84
CA VAL A 140 -0.91 9.98 9.56
C VAL A 140 -0.44 9.07 8.43
N THR A 141 0.01 9.63 7.31
CA THR A 141 0.50 8.86 6.16
C THR A 141 1.84 8.16 6.49
N GLY A 142 2.67 8.74 7.35
CA GLY A 142 3.88 8.13 7.89
C GLY A 142 3.66 6.81 8.64
N THR A 143 2.45 6.52 9.13
CA THR A 143 2.13 5.18 9.69
C THR A 143 1.97 4.09 8.63
N MET A 144 1.94 4.47 7.34
CA MET A 144 1.83 3.54 6.20
C MET A 144 3.19 3.11 5.64
N VAL A 145 4.30 3.67 6.14
CA VAL A 145 5.65 3.24 5.77
C VAL A 145 5.80 1.75 6.00
N ILE A 146 6.29 1.03 4.98
CA ILE A 146 6.44 -0.42 5.02
C ILE A 146 7.72 -0.75 5.80
N SER A 147 7.58 -1.26 7.01
CA SER A 147 8.68 -1.70 7.88
C SER A 147 8.27 -2.95 8.65
N ASN A 148 9.21 -3.75 9.18
CA ASN A 148 8.85 -4.98 9.89
C ASN A 148 8.07 -4.74 11.20
N SER A 149 8.08 -3.50 11.70
CA SER A 149 7.45 -3.07 12.95
C SER A 149 6.16 -2.27 12.73
N SER A 150 5.76 -2.03 11.47
CA SER A 150 4.51 -1.34 11.16
C SER A 150 3.32 -2.29 11.30
N ASN A 151 2.20 -1.78 11.84
CA ASN A 151 0.93 -2.54 11.87
C ASN A 151 0.38 -2.85 10.46
N THR A 152 0.91 -2.17 9.43
CA THR A 152 0.58 -2.40 8.01
C THR A 152 1.37 -3.55 7.37
N TRP A 153 2.44 -4.03 8.03
CA TRP A 153 3.33 -5.06 7.49
C TRP A 153 2.60 -6.35 7.09
N ASP A 154 1.84 -6.93 8.01
CA ASP A 154 1.16 -8.21 7.77
C ASP A 154 0.15 -8.13 6.62
N TRP A 155 -0.55 -6.99 6.49
CA TRP A 155 -1.50 -6.75 5.40
C TRP A 155 -0.82 -6.42 4.08
N TRP A 156 0.34 -5.74 4.08
CA TRP A 156 1.09 -5.53 2.85
C TRP A 156 1.73 -6.84 2.34
N ARG A 157 2.21 -7.68 3.27
CA ARG A 157 2.81 -8.99 3.00
C ARG A 157 1.78 -10.01 2.53
N ALA A 158 0.65 -10.11 3.23
CA ALA A 158 -0.45 -11.00 2.91
C ALA A 158 -1.77 -10.20 2.92
N PRO A 159 -2.12 -9.54 1.80
CA PRO A 159 -3.35 -8.77 1.69
C PRO A 159 -4.59 -9.60 2.08
N PRO A 160 -5.41 -9.13 3.03
CA PRO A 160 -6.61 -9.87 3.46
C PRO A 160 -7.75 -9.78 2.43
N VAL A 161 -7.53 -9.11 1.30
CA VAL A 161 -8.46 -8.99 0.18
C VAL A 161 -8.02 -9.92 -0.93
N SER A 162 -8.88 -10.86 -1.30
CA SER A 162 -8.69 -11.72 -2.48
C SER A 162 -9.54 -11.19 -3.64
N PRO A 163 -8.95 -10.61 -4.70
CA PRO A 163 -9.68 -10.24 -5.90
C PRO A 163 -10.32 -11.46 -6.58
N LEU A 164 -11.36 -11.22 -7.38
CA LEU A 164 -11.90 -12.23 -8.29
C LEU A 164 -11.31 -12.02 -9.69
N LEU A 165 -10.63 -13.05 -10.21
CA LEU A 165 -10.25 -13.14 -11.61
C LEU A 165 -11.36 -13.86 -12.37
N MET A 166 -12.04 -13.15 -13.28
CA MET A 166 -13.03 -13.71 -14.19
C MET A 166 -12.45 -13.81 -15.59
N VAL A 167 -12.50 -15.00 -16.19
CA VAL A 167 -11.96 -15.24 -17.53
C VAL A 167 -13.10 -15.51 -18.52
N TYR A 168 -13.02 -14.88 -19.68
CA TYR A 168 -13.99 -14.98 -20.77
C TYR A 168 -13.26 -15.40 -22.05
N ILE A 169 -13.63 -16.55 -22.61
CA ILE A 169 -12.88 -17.18 -23.70
C ILE A 169 -13.66 -17.06 -25.01
N PHE A 170 -12.95 -16.72 -26.09
CA PHE A 170 -13.53 -16.68 -27.44
C PHE A 170 -13.51 -18.08 -28.05
N ASN A 171 -14.65 -18.78 -27.98
CA ASN A 171 -14.81 -20.12 -28.53
C ASN A 171 -15.13 -20.05 -30.04
N TYR A 172 -14.28 -20.66 -30.86
CA TYR A 172 -14.36 -20.63 -32.33
C TYR A 172 -15.35 -21.67 -32.86
N THR A 173 -16.60 -21.24 -33.05
CA THR A 173 -17.75 -22.08 -33.38
C THR A 173 -17.67 -22.80 -34.74
N ASN A 174 -16.88 -22.29 -35.68
CA ASN A 174 -16.68 -22.87 -37.00
C ASN A 174 -15.24 -23.33 -37.26
N ALA A 175 -14.48 -23.65 -36.21
CA ALA A 175 -13.08 -24.07 -36.31
C ALA A 175 -12.86 -25.28 -37.25
N ASP A 176 -13.74 -26.29 -37.18
CA ASP A 176 -13.60 -27.53 -37.98
C ASP A 176 -14.00 -27.36 -39.46
N THR A 177 -14.83 -26.36 -39.79
CA THR A 177 -15.25 -26.05 -41.17
C THR A 177 -14.49 -24.86 -41.77
N PHE A 178 -13.67 -24.17 -40.98
CA PHE A 178 -12.90 -23.02 -41.44
C PHE A 178 -11.94 -23.42 -42.56
N GLY A 179 -11.98 -22.66 -43.66
CA GLY A 179 -11.18 -22.91 -44.86
C GLY A 179 -11.88 -23.70 -45.96
N GLN A 180 -12.97 -24.42 -45.67
CA GLN A 180 -13.69 -25.20 -46.69
C GLN A 180 -14.54 -24.30 -47.63
N ASP A 181 -15.21 -23.29 -47.08
CA ASP A 181 -16.19 -22.45 -47.80
C ASP A 181 -15.82 -20.95 -47.87
N GLY A 182 -14.58 -20.57 -47.57
CA GLY A 182 -14.16 -19.15 -47.53
C GLY A 182 -14.84 -18.29 -46.45
N GLN A 183 -15.51 -18.93 -45.48
CA GLN A 183 -16.23 -18.26 -44.39
C GLN A 183 -15.26 -17.59 -43.39
N LYS A 184 -15.68 -16.46 -42.81
CA LYS A 184 -14.97 -15.78 -41.71
C LYS A 184 -14.99 -16.63 -40.44
N LEU A 185 -14.02 -16.40 -39.54
CA LEU A 185 -14.02 -17.03 -38.21
C LEU A 185 -15.17 -16.47 -37.37
N ARG A 186 -15.88 -17.34 -36.64
CA ARG A 186 -17.01 -16.98 -35.77
C ARG A 186 -16.72 -17.34 -34.33
N VAL A 187 -16.55 -16.34 -33.49
CA VAL A 187 -16.36 -16.54 -32.05
C VAL A 187 -17.68 -16.36 -31.29
N LYS A 188 -17.84 -17.17 -30.25
CA LYS A 188 -18.83 -16.94 -29.19
C LYS A 188 -18.08 -16.86 -27.87
N GLU A 189 -18.36 -15.82 -27.08
CA GLU A 189 -17.84 -15.72 -25.72
C GLU A 189 -18.39 -16.83 -24.83
N VAL A 190 -17.52 -17.43 -24.03
CA VAL A 190 -17.81 -18.44 -23.03
C VAL A 190 -17.15 -18.02 -21.72
N GLY A 191 -17.95 -17.73 -20.70
CA GLY A 191 -17.52 -17.25 -19.39
C GLY A 191 -18.68 -16.66 -18.60
N PRO A 192 -18.41 -16.10 -17.40
CA PRO A 192 -17.12 -16.10 -16.73
C PRO A 192 -16.73 -17.48 -16.20
N PHE A 193 -15.42 -17.76 -16.21
CA PHE A 193 -14.77 -18.72 -15.33
C PHE A 193 -14.12 -17.93 -14.20
N THR A 194 -14.63 -18.09 -12.97
CA THR A 194 -14.28 -17.23 -11.84
C THR A 194 -13.33 -17.92 -10.88
N TYR A 195 -12.26 -17.21 -10.52
CA TYR A 195 -11.22 -17.67 -9.60
C TYR A 195 -10.99 -16.65 -8.50
N ARG A 196 -10.76 -17.11 -7.27
CA ARG A 196 -10.21 -16.30 -6.18
C ARG A 196 -8.70 -16.20 -6.35
N GLU A 197 -8.16 -15.00 -6.51
CA GLU A 197 -6.72 -14.76 -6.47
C GLU A 197 -6.28 -14.53 -5.01
N THR A 198 -5.32 -15.33 -4.55
CA THR A 198 -4.62 -15.10 -3.28
C THR A 198 -3.17 -14.76 -3.58
N THR A 199 -2.70 -13.61 -3.09
CA THR A 199 -1.31 -13.13 -3.27
C THR A 199 -0.62 -13.05 -1.92
N GLU A 200 0.59 -13.59 -1.84
CA GLU A 200 1.49 -13.49 -0.68
C GLU A 200 2.85 -12.94 -1.15
N LYS A 201 3.51 -12.13 -0.32
CA LYS A 201 4.88 -11.69 -0.54
C LYS A 201 5.84 -12.54 0.32
N VAL A 202 6.82 -13.15 -0.34
CA VAL A 202 7.79 -14.08 0.25
C VAL A 202 9.22 -13.62 -0.02
N ASP A 203 10.19 -14.24 0.67
CA ASP A 203 11.62 -14.05 0.44
C ASP A 203 12.07 -12.59 0.40
N PHE A 204 11.58 -11.82 1.38
CA PHE A 204 11.75 -10.37 1.43
C PHE A 204 13.05 -9.93 2.13
N LYS A 205 13.63 -8.82 1.64
CA LYS A 205 14.86 -8.23 2.17
C LYS A 205 14.76 -6.70 2.17
N PHE A 206 14.98 -6.09 3.33
CA PHE A 206 15.05 -4.65 3.50
C PHE A 206 16.46 -4.11 3.25
N TYR A 207 16.55 -2.86 2.83
CA TYR A 207 17.79 -2.15 2.53
C TYR A 207 17.80 -0.75 3.14
N ASP A 208 18.98 -0.25 3.52
CA ASP A 208 19.17 1.04 4.20
C ASP A 208 18.79 2.26 3.34
N ASN A 209 18.66 2.09 2.02
CA ASN A 209 18.26 3.11 1.05
C ASN A 209 16.72 3.27 0.92
N ALA A 210 15.94 2.85 1.92
CA ALA A 210 14.47 2.85 1.91
C ALA A 210 13.85 2.02 0.76
N THR A 211 14.49 0.91 0.39
CA THR A 211 13.91 -0.09 -0.53
C THR A 211 13.77 -1.47 0.10
N LEU A 212 12.95 -2.28 -0.54
CA LEU A 212 12.52 -3.61 -0.12
C LEU A 212 12.41 -4.49 -1.36
N SER A 213 13.16 -5.59 -1.39
CA SER A 213 13.04 -6.63 -2.42
C SER A 213 12.17 -7.77 -1.90
N TYR A 214 11.36 -8.39 -2.76
CA TYR A 214 10.50 -9.54 -2.42
C TYR A 214 10.14 -10.36 -3.67
N HIS A 215 9.68 -11.60 -3.46
CA HIS A 215 9.04 -12.41 -4.49
C HIS A 215 7.53 -12.47 -4.27
N GLU A 216 6.75 -12.44 -5.36
CA GLU A 216 5.29 -12.64 -5.31
C GLU A 216 4.94 -14.11 -5.45
N LYS A 217 4.08 -14.61 -4.56
CA LYS A 217 3.49 -15.93 -4.64
C LYS A 217 1.99 -15.79 -4.87
N LYS A 218 1.48 -16.34 -5.97
CA LYS A 218 0.05 -16.27 -6.31
C LYS A 218 -0.58 -17.65 -6.47
N THR A 219 -1.82 -17.79 -6.01
CA THR A 219 -2.65 -18.98 -6.22
C THR A 219 -4.05 -18.58 -6.70
N TYR A 220 -4.67 -19.48 -7.46
CA TYR A 220 -5.98 -19.30 -8.07
C TYR A 220 -6.88 -20.48 -7.68
N GLU A 221 -7.93 -20.20 -6.90
CA GLU A 221 -8.95 -21.18 -6.50
C GLU A 221 -10.18 -21.00 -7.38
N PHE A 222 -10.63 -22.05 -8.08
CA PHE A 222 -11.83 -22.00 -8.92
C PHE A 222 -13.10 -21.94 -8.06
N LEU A 223 -14.04 -21.06 -8.43
CA LEU A 223 -15.30 -20.84 -7.74
C LEU A 223 -16.49 -21.23 -8.65
N PRO A 224 -17.00 -22.48 -8.57
CA PRO A 224 -18.08 -22.97 -9.42
C PRO A 224 -19.36 -22.15 -9.30
N GLU A 225 -19.69 -21.67 -8.11
CA GLU A 225 -20.92 -20.93 -7.80
C GLU A 225 -20.97 -19.52 -8.41
N MET A 226 -19.83 -18.96 -8.80
CA MET A 226 -19.72 -17.70 -9.54
C MET A 226 -19.25 -17.89 -10.99
N SER A 227 -19.24 -19.13 -11.49
CA SER A 227 -18.83 -19.46 -12.86
C SER A 227 -20.02 -19.93 -13.69
N ALA A 228 -20.12 -19.49 -14.94
CA ALA A 228 -21.18 -19.93 -15.85
C ALA A 228 -20.98 -21.36 -16.38
N TYR A 229 -19.75 -21.88 -16.29
CA TYR A 229 -19.32 -23.16 -16.84
C TYR A 229 -18.26 -23.81 -15.93
N PRO A 230 -18.17 -25.15 -15.87
CA PRO A 230 -17.09 -25.85 -15.15
C PRO A 230 -15.76 -25.73 -15.91
N GLU A 231 -14.60 -25.76 -15.22
CA GLU A 231 -13.29 -25.68 -15.88
C GLU A 231 -13.03 -26.81 -16.91
N SER A 232 -13.75 -27.93 -16.79
CA SER A 232 -13.71 -29.06 -17.72
C SER A 232 -14.46 -28.81 -19.04
N ALA A 233 -15.16 -27.68 -19.17
CA ALA A 233 -15.78 -27.25 -20.41
C ALA A 233 -14.73 -27.15 -21.53
N LYS A 234 -15.09 -27.62 -22.73
CA LYS A 234 -14.20 -27.62 -23.89
C LYS A 234 -14.51 -26.45 -24.82
N VAL A 235 -13.45 -25.86 -25.37
CA VAL A 235 -13.47 -24.70 -26.25
C VAL A 235 -12.49 -24.90 -27.40
N TYR A 236 -12.83 -24.31 -28.54
CA TYR A 236 -11.94 -24.17 -29.68
C TYR A 236 -11.25 -22.80 -29.59
N VAL A 237 -9.93 -22.75 -29.54
CA VAL A 237 -9.14 -21.51 -29.34
C VAL A 237 -7.86 -21.49 -30.20
N PRO A 238 -7.29 -20.32 -30.53
CA PRO A 238 -6.04 -20.24 -31.29
C PRO A 238 -4.89 -20.94 -30.58
N ASN A 239 -4.13 -21.76 -31.32
CA ASN A 239 -3.00 -22.50 -30.81
C ASN A 239 -1.76 -21.59 -30.71
N ILE A 240 -1.54 -20.98 -29.54
CA ILE A 240 -0.45 -20.02 -29.36
C ILE A 240 0.94 -20.65 -29.59
N PRO A 241 1.31 -21.83 -29.04
CA PRO A 241 2.59 -22.48 -29.34
C PRO A 241 2.81 -22.72 -30.84
N PHE A 242 1.80 -23.23 -31.54
CA PHE A 242 1.86 -23.47 -32.98
C PHE A 242 2.01 -22.18 -33.80
N LEU A 243 1.18 -21.16 -33.51
CA LEU A 243 1.24 -19.87 -34.20
C LEU A 243 2.56 -19.16 -33.92
N SER A 244 3.14 -19.36 -32.73
CA SER A 244 4.48 -18.86 -32.38
C SER A 244 5.57 -19.55 -33.20
N ALA A 245 5.51 -20.88 -33.38
CA ALA A 245 6.47 -21.59 -34.22
C ALA A 245 6.35 -21.22 -35.72
N VAL A 246 5.14 -21.05 -36.25
CA VAL A 246 4.96 -20.56 -37.63
C VAL A 246 5.47 -19.12 -37.78
N ALA A 247 5.22 -18.24 -36.80
CA ALA A 247 5.75 -16.88 -36.78
C ALA A 247 7.29 -16.88 -36.73
N ALA A 248 7.90 -17.67 -35.83
CA ALA A 248 9.34 -17.78 -35.67
C ALA A 248 10.06 -18.34 -36.93
N ALA A 249 9.35 -19.05 -37.80
CA ALA A 249 9.87 -19.51 -39.09
C ALA A 249 9.91 -18.41 -40.17
N ARG A 250 9.16 -17.31 -40.02
CA ARG A 250 9.03 -16.25 -41.04
C ARG A 250 10.38 -15.68 -41.44
N ASP A 251 11.23 -15.39 -40.46
CA ASP A 251 12.49 -14.67 -40.65
C ASP A 251 13.72 -15.59 -40.74
N ARG A 252 13.48 -16.92 -40.74
CA ARG A 252 14.51 -17.98 -40.83
C ARG A 252 14.98 -18.21 -42.27
N ASN A 253 16.11 -18.90 -42.43
CA ASN A 253 16.59 -19.30 -43.75
C ASN A 253 15.78 -20.49 -44.33
N PHE A 254 15.98 -20.80 -45.61
CA PHE A 254 15.20 -21.82 -46.32
C PHE A 254 15.30 -23.22 -45.67
N ILE A 255 16.49 -23.62 -45.22
CA ILE A 255 16.74 -24.95 -44.63
C ILE A 255 16.06 -25.05 -43.26
N GLU A 256 16.19 -23.99 -42.44
CA GLU A 256 15.49 -23.88 -41.14
C GLU A 256 13.96 -23.95 -41.33
N ARG A 257 13.39 -23.18 -42.27
CA ARG A 257 11.95 -23.22 -42.59
C ARG A 257 11.49 -24.60 -43.02
N TRP A 258 12.26 -25.28 -43.87
CA TRP A 258 11.95 -26.63 -44.32
C TRP A 258 11.97 -27.64 -43.16
N GLY A 259 12.97 -27.55 -42.28
CA GLY A 259 13.05 -28.38 -41.06
C GLY A 259 11.88 -28.13 -40.11
N MET A 260 11.54 -26.88 -39.85
CA MET A 260 10.38 -26.50 -39.03
C MET A 260 9.06 -26.98 -39.66
N ASN A 261 8.91 -26.90 -40.99
CA ASN A 261 7.74 -27.42 -41.69
C ASN A 261 7.59 -28.94 -41.49
N MET A 262 8.67 -29.71 -41.65
CA MET A 262 8.67 -31.16 -41.42
C MET A 262 8.35 -31.52 -39.96
N MET A 263 8.95 -30.79 -39.00
CA MET A 263 8.66 -30.94 -37.58
C MET A 263 7.18 -30.70 -37.27
N LEU A 264 6.62 -29.57 -37.71
CA LEU A 264 5.23 -29.20 -37.45
C LEU A 264 4.23 -30.18 -38.09
N HIS A 265 4.50 -30.67 -39.30
CA HIS A 265 3.71 -31.75 -39.91
C HIS A 265 3.80 -33.06 -39.11
N SER A 266 4.98 -33.44 -38.60
CA SER A 266 5.12 -34.69 -37.83
C SER A 266 4.41 -34.68 -36.48
N PHE A 267 4.08 -33.49 -35.95
CA PHE A 267 3.35 -33.33 -34.70
C PHE A 267 1.82 -33.30 -34.86
N ASP A 268 1.28 -33.33 -36.09
CA ASP A 268 -0.16 -33.22 -36.41
C ASP A 268 -0.88 -32.07 -35.67
N SER A 269 -0.14 -30.98 -35.43
CA SER A 269 -0.63 -29.84 -34.65
C SER A 269 -1.45 -28.90 -35.53
N LYS A 270 -2.58 -28.43 -35.00
CA LYS A 270 -3.55 -27.58 -35.73
C LYS A 270 -3.46 -26.12 -35.28
N PRO A 271 -3.80 -25.12 -36.15
CA PRO A 271 -3.81 -23.71 -35.79
C PRO A 271 -4.86 -23.32 -34.74
N ILE A 272 -5.92 -24.13 -34.62
CA ILE A 272 -6.95 -24.02 -33.58
C ILE A 272 -6.90 -25.31 -32.75
N LEU A 273 -6.82 -25.18 -31.43
CA LEU A 273 -6.89 -26.29 -30.47
C LEU A 273 -8.32 -26.48 -29.97
N HIS A 274 -8.73 -27.72 -29.79
CA HIS A 274 -9.91 -28.10 -29.02
C HIS A 274 -9.45 -28.62 -27.66
N ILE A 275 -9.59 -27.81 -26.62
CA ILE A 275 -8.99 -28.04 -25.29
C ILE A 275 -10.01 -27.73 -24.19
N ASN A 276 -9.80 -28.24 -22.96
CA ASN A 276 -10.58 -27.78 -21.81
C ASN A 276 -10.01 -26.46 -21.24
N VAL A 277 -10.84 -25.72 -20.52
CA VAL A 277 -10.48 -24.39 -20.01
C VAL A 277 -9.41 -24.45 -18.91
N ARG A 278 -9.47 -25.44 -18.02
CA ARG A 278 -8.45 -25.65 -16.98
C ARG A 278 -7.05 -25.75 -17.57
N ASP A 279 -6.90 -26.58 -18.59
CA ASP A 279 -5.63 -26.86 -19.25
C ASP A 279 -5.12 -25.64 -20.03
N LEU A 280 -6.00 -24.92 -20.73
CA LEU A 280 -5.65 -23.66 -21.42
C LEU A 280 -5.08 -22.59 -20.47
N LEU A 281 -5.65 -22.48 -19.26
CA LEU A 281 -5.24 -21.49 -18.27
C LEU A 281 -4.02 -21.97 -17.46
N PHE A 282 -4.08 -23.16 -16.87
CA PHE A 282 -3.13 -23.63 -15.85
C PHE A 282 -2.14 -24.70 -16.33
N GLY A 283 -2.19 -25.07 -17.61
CA GLY A 283 -1.08 -25.75 -18.28
C GLY A 283 -1.44 -27.08 -18.93
N TYR A 284 -1.13 -27.20 -20.23
CA TYR A 284 -1.12 -28.45 -20.98
C TYR A 284 0.28 -28.83 -21.51
N GLU A 285 0.43 -30.11 -21.83
CA GLU A 285 1.60 -30.63 -22.54
C GLU A 285 1.48 -30.33 -24.03
N ASP A 286 2.42 -29.55 -24.56
CA ASP A 286 2.49 -29.21 -25.98
C ASP A 286 3.85 -29.65 -26.56
N ARG A 287 3.83 -30.34 -27.71
CA ARG A 287 5.05 -30.87 -28.33
C ARG A 287 5.94 -29.78 -28.90
N ILE A 288 5.35 -28.69 -29.41
CA ILE A 288 6.07 -27.54 -29.97
C ILE A 288 6.72 -26.76 -28.83
N PHE A 289 5.99 -26.52 -27.74
CA PHE A 289 6.51 -25.88 -26.53
C PHE A 289 7.65 -26.68 -25.90
N ASN A 290 7.51 -28.01 -25.81
CA ASN A 290 8.56 -28.87 -25.25
C ASN A 290 9.86 -28.85 -26.10
N VAL A 291 9.77 -28.75 -27.44
CA VAL A 291 10.96 -28.53 -28.28
C VAL A 291 11.50 -27.11 -28.14
N ALA A 292 10.63 -26.09 -28.04
CA ALA A 292 11.06 -24.71 -27.78
C ALA A 292 11.90 -24.62 -26.51
N LYS A 293 11.47 -25.28 -25.41
CA LYS A 293 12.22 -25.39 -24.15
C LYS A 293 13.60 -26.05 -24.32
N LEU A 294 13.71 -27.09 -25.14
CA LEU A 294 14.99 -27.77 -25.44
C LEU A 294 15.95 -26.92 -26.29
N THR A 295 15.40 -26.01 -27.13
CA THR A 295 16.19 -25.13 -28.00
C THR A 295 16.47 -23.75 -27.40
N ALA A 296 15.80 -23.39 -26.29
CA ALA A 296 16.01 -22.14 -25.59
C ALA A 296 17.38 -22.12 -24.88
N ILE A 297 18.22 -21.16 -25.24
CA ILE A 297 19.56 -21.01 -24.65
C ILE A 297 19.41 -20.65 -23.16
N ASN A 298 20.23 -21.25 -22.31
CA ASN A 298 20.30 -21.02 -20.86
C ASN A 298 18.97 -21.21 -20.09
N GLY A 299 18.01 -21.99 -20.62
CA GLY A 299 16.78 -22.30 -19.88
C GLY A 299 15.80 -21.13 -19.74
N GLN A 300 15.78 -20.20 -20.70
CA GLN A 300 14.86 -19.04 -20.75
C GLN A 300 13.35 -19.35 -20.62
N ILE A 301 12.96 -20.63 -20.69
CA ILE A 301 11.59 -21.09 -20.47
C ILE A 301 11.59 -21.97 -19.20
N PRO A 302 11.28 -21.40 -18.02
CA PRO A 302 11.33 -22.14 -16.75
C PRO A 302 10.16 -23.12 -16.56
N PHE A 303 9.07 -22.92 -17.31
CA PHE A 303 7.82 -23.64 -17.12
C PHE A 303 7.83 -25.01 -17.82
N GLN A 304 7.25 -26.01 -17.17
CA GLN A 304 7.13 -27.36 -17.75
C GLN A 304 6.00 -27.48 -18.77
N LYS A 305 4.93 -26.67 -18.61
CA LYS A 305 3.70 -26.70 -19.42
C LYS A 305 3.39 -25.32 -20.00
N PHE A 306 2.65 -25.29 -21.10
CA PHE A 306 2.13 -24.04 -21.66
C PHE A 306 0.71 -23.78 -21.14
N GLY A 307 0.44 -22.57 -20.66
CA GLY A 307 -0.90 -22.10 -20.30
C GLY A 307 -0.89 -20.61 -19.94
N LEU A 308 -2.00 -19.92 -20.14
CA LEU A 308 -2.07 -18.44 -20.06
C LEU A 308 -1.73 -17.88 -18.66
N MET A 309 -2.05 -18.64 -17.61
CA MET A 309 -1.81 -18.26 -16.21
C MET A 309 -0.57 -18.94 -15.61
N VAL A 310 0.06 -19.89 -16.31
CA VAL A 310 1.23 -20.65 -15.79
C VAL A 310 2.36 -19.73 -15.29
N PRO A 311 2.75 -18.64 -15.99
CA PRO A 311 3.78 -17.72 -15.50
C PRO A 311 3.42 -16.94 -14.23
N LYS A 312 2.15 -16.99 -13.81
CA LYS A 312 1.59 -16.27 -12.66
C LYS A 312 1.24 -17.19 -11.49
N VAL A 313 1.50 -18.49 -11.58
CA VAL A 313 1.14 -19.47 -10.54
C VAL A 313 2.36 -19.84 -9.71
N GLY A 314 2.18 -19.90 -8.38
CA GLY A 314 3.27 -20.20 -7.46
C GLY A 314 4.14 -18.98 -7.20
N VAL A 315 5.40 -19.21 -6.84
CA VAL A 315 6.38 -18.14 -6.57
C VAL A 315 6.94 -17.62 -7.90
N SER A 316 6.80 -16.32 -8.15
CA SER A 316 7.42 -15.59 -9.24
C SER A 316 8.94 -15.71 -9.14
N GLU A 317 9.60 -16.18 -10.19
CA GLU A 317 11.07 -16.22 -10.27
C GLU A 317 11.71 -14.82 -10.24
N HIS A 318 10.91 -13.76 -10.44
CA HIS A 318 11.40 -12.39 -10.45
C HIS A 318 11.34 -11.80 -9.03
N GLU A 319 12.50 -11.34 -8.56
CA GLU A 319 12.65 -10.45 -7.41
C GLU A 319 12.16 -9.05 -7.82
N ILE A 320 11.21 -8.48 -7.06
CA ILE A 320 10.67 -7.13 -7.25
C ILE A 320 11.25 -6.25 -6.14
N THR A 321 11.97 -5.20 -6.52
CA THR A 321 12.43 -4.18 -5.56
C THR A 321 11.53 -2.95 -5.66
N MET A 322 11.03 -2.46 -4.53
CA MET A 322 10.19 -1.26 -4.43
C MET A 322 10.59 -0.35 -3.28
N HIS A 323 10.09 0.88 -3.31
CA HIS A 323 10.24 1.86 -2.23
C HIS A 323 9.26 1.64 -1.07
N THR A 324 9.78 1.68 0.16
CA THR A 324 9.00 1.48 1.39
C THR A 324 8.23 2.72 1.85
N GLY A 325 8.46 3.88 1.21
CA GLY A 325 7.98 5.20 1.66
C GLY A 325 8.77 5.81 2.82
N ALA A 326 9.76 5.11 3.37
CA ALA A 326 10.58 5.66 4.47
C ALA A 326 11.38 6.88 4.00
N GLY A 327 11.21 8.00 4.70
CA GLY A 327 11.85 9.29 4.38
C GLY A 327 11.16 10.09 3.25
N ASP A 328 10.40 9.45 2.36
CA ASP A 328 9.67 10.10 1.26
C ASP A 328 8.41 9.31 0.86
N MET A 329 7.25 9.81 1.30
CA MET A 329 5.94 9.21 1.02
C MET A 329 5.50 9.37 -0.45
N SER A 330 6.13 10.25 -1.24
CA SER A 330 5.84 10.38 -2.67
C SER A 330 6.36 9.19 -3.50
N ARG A 331 7.21 8.35 -2.89
CA ARG A 331 7.79 7.16 -3.53
C ARG A 331 7.15 5.84 -3.05
N LEU A 332 6.28 5.87 -2.03
CA LEU A 332 5.66 4.65 -1.49
C LEU A 332 5.01 3.79 -2.60
N GLY A 333 5.32 2.50 -2.64
CA GLY A 333 4.73 1.58 -3.63
C GLY A 333 5.37 1.64 -5.02
N GLN A 334 6.30 2.58 -5.29
CA GLN A 334 6.95 2.67 -6.60
C GLN A 334 7.99 1.55 -6.78
N ILE A 335 7.88 0.82 -7.89
CA ILE A 335 8.84 -0.19 -8.32
C ILE A 335 10.17 0.48 -8.75
N VAL A 336 11.28 -0.11 -8.31
CA VAL A 336 12.66 0.35 -8.52
C VAL A 336 13.40 -0.51 -9.52
N ASN A 337 13.29 -1.84 -9.40
CA ASN A 337 13.90 -2.80 -10.32
C ASN A 337 13.20 -4.17 -10.28
N PHE A 338 13.39 -4.94 -11.34
CA PHE A 338 13.10 -6.38 -11.41
C PHE A 338 14.42 -7.13 -11.59
N ASN A 339 14.73 -8.09 -10.72
CA ASN A 339 16.00 -8.85 -10.76
C ASN A 339 17.26 -7.94 -10.82
N GLY A 340 17.22 -6.76 -10.18
CA GLY A 340 18.29 -5.75 -10.23
C GLY A 340 18.29 -4.82 -11.44
N TYR A 341 17.43 -5.02 -12.45
CA TYR A 341 17.30 -4.16 -13.63
C TYR A 341 16.20 -3.09 -13.44
N ASP A 342 16.57 -1.82 -13.52
CA ASP A 342 15.68 -0.64 -13.42
C ASP A 342 15.03 -0.22 -14.76
N ASN A 343 15.45 -0.86 -15.85
CA ASN A 343 15.03 -0.63 -17.23
C ASN A 343 14.94 -1.99 -17.93
N GLN A 344 13.88 -2.21 -18.73
CA GLN A 344 13.67 -3.50 -19.41
C GLN A 344 14.57 -3.72 -20.65
N GLY A 345 15.09 -2.65 -21.25
CA GLY A 345 15.89 -2.72 -22.48
C GLY A 345 15.14 -3.24 -23.71
N VAL A 346 13.81 -3.27 -23.68
CA VAL A 346 12.93 -3.82 -24.73
C VAL A 346 12.55 -2.75 -25.75
N TRP A 347 12.13 -1.57 -25.30
CA TRP A 347 11.60 -0.50 -26.14
C TRP A 347 12.69 0.45 -26.62
N ARG A 348 12.37 1.32 -27.59
CA ARG A 348 13.35 2.20 -28.25
C ARG A 348 13.86 3.38 -27.40
N SER A 349 13.22 3.69 -26.28
CA SER A 349 13.58 4.82 -25.42
C SER A 349 13.47 4.46 -23.94
N ASP A 350 14.27 5.13 -23.10
CA ASP A 350 14.27 4.91 -21.66
C ASP A 350 12.91 5.24 -21.01
N GLU A 351 12.24 6.30 -21.49
CA GLU A 351 10.91 6.71 -21.02
C GLU A 351 9.87 5.59 -21.14
N CYS A 352 9.99 4.74 -22.16
CA CYS A 352 9.05 3.66 -22.44
C CYS A 352 9.47 2.33 -21.82
N ASN A 353 10.77 2.16 -21.56
CA ASN A 353 11.29 1.09 -20.70
C ASN A 353 11.18 1.38 -19.20
N ALA A 354 10.81 2.61 -18.81
CA ALA A 354 10.70 3.02 -17.43
C ALA A 354 9.64 2.18 -16.70
N ILE A 355 10.09 1.45 -15.68
CA ILE A 355 9.25 0.56 -14.86
C ILE A 355 8.60 1.25 -13.65
N GLN A 356 8.94 2.53 -13.44
CA GLN A 356 8.47 3.31 -12.30
C GLN A 356 6.94 3.44 -12.34
N GLY A 357 6.30 2.82 -11.36
CA GLY A 357 4.86 2.73 -11.22
C GLY A 357 4.48 1.86 -10.03
N SER A 358 3.18 1.82 -9.76
CA SER A 358 2.54 0.94 -8.79
C SER A 358 2.25 -0.46 -9.37
N ASP A 359 2.00 -1.44 -8.51
CA ASP A 359 1.38 -2.73 -8.87
C ASP A 359 -0.16 -2.62 -9.10
N GLY A 360 -0.74 -1.45 -8.82
CA GLY A 360 -2.17 -1.16 -8.90
C GLY A 360 -2.93 -1.32 -7.57
N SER A 361 -2.28 -1.80 -6.50
CA SER A 361 -2.90 -1.96 -5.17
C SER A 361 -2.77 -0.70 -4.30
N GLN A 362 -1.63 0.00 -4.41
CA GLN A 362 -1.33 1.22 -3.65
C GLN A 362 -0.51 2.20 -4.50
N PHE A 363 -0.93 3.46 -4.49
CA PHE A 363 -0.23 4.59 -5.09
C PHE A 363 0.34 5.49 -3.99
N PRO A 364 1.39 6.29 -4.27
CA PRO A 364 1.88 7.26 -3.31
C PRO A 364 0.78 8.28 -2.97
N PRO A 365 0.40 8.48 -1.69
CA PRO A 365 -0.69 9.37 -1.33
C PRO A 365 -0.55 10.82 -1.86
N PRO A 366 0.65 11.45 -1.86
CA PRO A 366 0.82 12.79 -2.42
C PRO A 366 0.58 12.89 -3.94
N SER A 367 0.58 11.77 -4.66
CA SER A 367 0.42 11.72 -6.12
C SER A 367 -1.03 11.57 -6.58
N VAL A 368 -1.99 11.34 -5.68
CA VAL A 368 -3.39 11.09 -6.03
C VAL A 368 -4.19 12.39 -6.08
N SER A 369 -4.21 13.04 -7.25
CA SER A 369 -5.06 14.20 -7.54
C SER A 369 -5.81 14.05 -8.88
N PRO A 370 -6.89 14.82 -9.12
CA PRO A 370 -7.60 14.81 -10.41
C PRO A 370 -6.75 15.24 -11.61
N GLU A 371 -5.71 16.06 -11.37
CA GLU A 371 -4.79 16.57 -12.39
C GLU A 371 -3.61 15.62 -12.64
N ALA A 372 -3.38 14.66 -11.74
CA ALA A 372 -2.25 13.75 -11.80
C ALA A 372 -2.49 12.58 -12.78
N ARG A 373 -1.41 12.15 -13.45
CA ARG A 373 -1.36 10.89 -14.20
C ARG A 373 -0.66 9.85 -13.34
N LEU A 374 -1.41 8.85 -12.88
CA LEU A 374 -0.87 7.71 -12.13
C LEU A 374 -0.33 6.66 -13.09
N TRP A 375 0.60 5.81 -12.63
CA TRP A 375 1.25 4.80 -13.45
C TRP A 375 1.16 3.43 -12.77
N VAL A 376 0.72 2.42 -13.51
CA VAL A 376 0.73 1.00 -13.10
C VAL A 376 1.67 0.23 -14.02
N TYR A 377 2.61 -0.53 -13.47
CA TYR A 377 3.52 -1.34 -14.30
C TYR A 377 2.89 -2.70 -14.65
N ASN A 378 2.68 -2.97 -15.94
CA ASN A 378 2.17 -4.25 -16.40
C ASN A 378 3.32 -5.13 -16.92
N ARG A 379 3.61 -6.22 -16.18
CA ARG A 379 4.68 -7.18 -16.49
C ARG A 379 4.46 -7.92 -17.82
N ASP A 380 3.22 -8.28 -18.15
CA ASP A 380 2.90 -9.01 -19.39
C ASP A 380 3.11 -8.15 -20.65
N MET A 381 3.27 -6.83 -20.47
CA MET A 381 3.44 -5.82 -21.51
C MET A 381 4.77 -5.06 -21.42
N CYS A 382 5.63 -5.38 -20.43
CA CYS A 382 6.88 -4.68 -20.09
C CYS A 382 6.79 -3.15 -20.12
N ARG A 383 5.65 -2.57 -19.75
CA ARG A 383 5.45 -1.11 -19.78
C ARG A 383 4.59 -0.66 -18.62
N ARG A 384 4.80 0.59 -18.20
CA ARG A 384 3.81 1.32 -17.42
C ARG A 384 2.62 1.74 -18.29
N LEU A 385 1.44 1.64 -17.70
CA LEU A 385 0.16 2.04 -18.25
C LEU A 385 -0.32 3.30 -17.49
N PRO A 386 -0.71 4.37 -18.19
CA PRO A 386 -1.22 5.58 -17.56
C PRO A 386 -2.65 5.38 -17.07
N LEU A 387 -2.93 5.90 -15.88
CA LEU A 387 -4.26 6.07 -15.33
C LEU A 387 -4.56 7.57 -15.22
N VAL A 388 -5.74 7.98 -15.71
CA VAL A 388 -6.22 9.36 -15.72
C VAL A 388 -7.53 9.47 -14.94
N PHE A 389 -7.76 10.61 -14.28
CA PHE A 389 -8.96 10.83 -13.49
C PHE A 389 -10.20 10.94 -14.39
N ASN A 390 -11.28 10.25 -13.99
CA ASN A 390 -12.58 10.29 -14.65
C ASN A 390 -13.60 11.06 -13.81
N GLU A 391 -13.82 10.63 -12.56
CA GLU A 391 -14.89 11.17 -11.70
C GLU A 391 -14.62 10.97 -10.20
N TYR A 392 -15.31 11.76 -9.38
CA TYR A 392 -15.42 11.53 -7.94
C TYR A 392 -16.47 10.45 -7.68
N THR A 393 -16.16 9.48 -6.81
CA THR A 393 -17.03 8.34 -6.54
C THR A 393 -16.93 7.88 -5.07
N GLU A 394 -17.66 6.82 -4.72
CA GLU A 394 -17.61 6.17 -3.41
C GLU A 394 -17.34 4.68 -3.59
N ALA A 395 -16.40 4.13 -2.82
CA ALA A 395 -16.05 2.72 -2.82
C ALA A 395 -15.86 2.21 -1.37
N GLN A 396 -16.36 1.02 -1.06
CA GLN A 396 -16.33 0.42 0.29
C GLN A 396 -16.97 1.27 1.42
N GLY A 397 -17.78 2.28 1.09
CA GLY A 397 -18.33 3.26 2.04
C GLY A 397 -17.40 4.45 2.32
N MET A 398 -16.43 4.72 1.45
CA MET A 398 -15.41 5.77 1.59
C MET A 398 -15.26 6.57 0.29
N PRO A 399 -14.91 7.87 0.36
CA PRO A 399 -14.66 8.68 -0.83
C PRO A 399 -13.50 8.11 -1.66
N ALA A 400 -13.68 8.07 -2.97
CA ALA A 400 -12.69 7.58 -3.92
C ALA A 400 -12.62 8.48 -5.16
N TYR A 401 -11.46 8.51 -5.79
CA TYR A 401 -11.28 9.07 -7.14
C TYR A 401 -11.25 7.91 -8.12
N ARG A 402 -12.13 7.92 -9.11
CA ARG A 402 -12.14 6.93 -10.19
C ARG A 402 -11.12 7.32 -11.24
N PHE A 403 -10.15 6.46 -11.48
CA PHE A 403 -9.21 6.57 -12.58
C PHE A 403 -9.49 5.50 -13.64
N GLY A 404 -9.43 5.88 -14.91
CA GLY A 404 -9.50 4.97 -16.06
C GLY A 404 -8.20 4.96 -16.86
N MET A 405 -8.04 3.95 -17.72
CA MET A 405 -6.97 3.96 -18.72
C MET A 405 -7.45 4.75 -19.95
N PRO A 406 -6.69 5.72 -20.49
CA PRO A 406 -7.18 6.55 -21.58
C PRO A 406 -7.37 5.72 -22.86
N ALA A 407 -8.45 5.98 -23.61
CA ALA A 407 -8.83 5.23 -24.80
C ALA A 407 -7.69 5.05 -25.83
N ASN A 408 -6.85 6.07 -25.99
CA ASN A 408 -5.75 6.12 -26.96
C ASN A 408 -4.44 5.46 -26.47
N VAL A 409 -4.44 4.76 -25.34
CA VAL A 409 -3.25 4.13 -24.74
C VAL A 409 -2.58 3.11 -25.68
N PHE A 410 -3.34 2.46 -26.56
CA PHE A 410 -2.87 1.46 -27.53
C PHE A 410 -3.00 1.94 -28.98
N ASP A 411 -3.12 3.26 -29.20
CA ASP A 411 -3.22 3.81 -30.54
C ASP A 411 -1.89 3.76 -31.28
N ASN A 412 -1.97 3.68 -32.61
CA ASN A 412 -0.84 3.73 -33.51
C ASN A 412 -0.08 5.07 -33.32
N PRO A 413 1.26 5.10 -33.47
CA PRO A 413 2.05 6.33 -33.35
C PRO A 413 1.61 7.51 -34.22
N ARG A 414 0.81 7.29 -35.27
CA ARG A 414 0.17 8.34 -36.08
C ARG A 414 -0.88 9.13 -35.32
N ASP A 415 -1.69 8.43 -34.53
CA ASP A 415 -2.82 9.00 -33.80
C ASP A 415 -2.39 9.43 -32.38
N ASN A 416 -1.42 8.70 -31.80
CA ASN A 416 -0.83 9.01 -30.50
C ASN A 416 0.72 8.96 -30.54
N PRO A 417 1.40 10.10 -30.77
CA PRO A 417 2.87 10.15 -30.85
C PRO A 417 3.62 9.64 -29.62
N ASP A 418 3.01 9.71 -28.41
CA ASP A 418 3.61 9.18 -27.17
C ASP A 418 3.90 7.66 -27.28
N ASN A 419 3.19 6.94 -28.16
CA ASN A 419 3.38 5.51 -28.37
C ASN A 419 4.52 5.16 -29.36
N ALA A 420 5.18 6.12 -30.00
CA ALA A 420 6.19 5.87 -31.05
C ALA A 420 7.33 4.93 -30.63
N CYS A 421 7.76 5.02 -29.37
CA CYS A 421 8.81 4.19 -28.77
C CYS A 421 8.47 2.69 -28.61
N PHE A 422 7.18 2.34 -28.56
CA PHE A 422 6.70 0.96 -28.40
C PHE A 422 6.60 0.20 -29.74
N CYS A 423 6.74 0.91 -30.86
CA CYS A 423 6.84 0.29 -32.18
C CYS A 423 8.30 0.18 -32.60
N HIS A 424 8.73 -1.03 -32.99
CA HIS A 424 10.09 -1.30 -33.45
C HIS A 424 10.36 -0.90 -34.92
N GLU A 425 9.33 -0.45 -35.64
CA GLU A 425 9.40 -0.03 -37.04
C GLU A 425 9.53 1.51 -37.15
N ASP A 426 10.31 2.00 -38.11
CA ASP A 426 10.49 3.44 -38.33
C ASP A 426 9.30 4.08 -39.07
N ASP A 427 8.60 3.31 -39.91
CA ASP A 427 7.36 3.75 -40.55
C ASP A 427 6.14 3.31 -39.70
N PRO A 428 5.33 4.26 -39.19
CA PRO A 428 4.09 3.94 -38.49
C PRO A 428 3.06 3.11 -39.30
N SER A 429 3.21 2.96 -40.63
CA SER A 429 2.42 2.00 -41.43
C SER A 429 2.59 0.56 -40.99
N LEU A 430 3.79 0.23 -40.50
CA LEU A 430 4.25 -1.14 -40.22
C LEU A 430 3.97 -1.54 -38.77
N CYS A 431 3.68 -0.56 -37.92
CA CYS A 431 3.15 -0.76 -36.58
C CYS A 431 1.75 -1.41 -36.62
N LEU A 432 1.31 -1.96 -35.49
CA LEU A 432 -0.06 -2.46 -35.37
C LEU A 432 -1.10 -1.33 -35.53
N PRO A 433 -2.34 -1.64 -35.96
CA PRO A 433 -3.45 -0.67 -35.99
C PRO A 433 -3.79 -0.18 -34.57
N SER A 434 -4.54 0.91 -34.48
CA SER A 434 -4.91 1.52 -33.19
C SER A 434 -5.82 0.62 -32.34
N GLY A 435 -5.66 0.68 -31.01
CA GLY A 435 -6.35 -0.13 -30.00
C GLY A 435 -5.73 -1.51 -29.69
N VAL A 436 -4.54 -1.82 -30.23
CA VAL A 436 -3.82 -3.07 -29.94
C VAL A 436 -2.33 -2.81 -29.66
N PHE A 437 -1.78 -3.53 -28.69
CA PHE A 437 -0.39 -3.41 -28.24
C PHE A 437 0.41 -4.69 -28.51
N ASN A 438 1.58 -4.56 -29.13
CA ASN A 438 2.47 -5.69 -29.38
C ASN A 438 3.21 -6.10 -28.09
N ALA A 439 2.78 -7.17 -27.44
CA ALA A 439 3.41 -7.67 -26.21
C ALA A 439 4.45 -8.78 -26.47
N SER A 440 4.83 -9.03 -27.73
CA SER A 440 5.64 -10.21 -28.10
C SER A 440 6.97 -10.30 -27.34
N ALA A 441 7.67 -9.18 -27.18
CA ALA A 441 8.97 -9.14 -26.51
C ALA A 441 8.91 -9.57 -25.03
N CYS A 442 7.75 -9.40 -24.38
CA CYS A 442 7.50 -9.77 -22.99
C CYS A 442 7.01 -11.23 -22.83
N ASN A 443 6.56 -11.83 -23.93
CA ASN A 443 5.92 -13.14 -23.97
C ASN A 443 6.78 -14.13 -24.75
N LEU A 444 8.09 -14.16 -24.48
CA LEU A 444 9.07 -15.08 -25.08
C LEU A 444 9.10 -15.01 -26.63
N ASN A 445 8.84 -13.84 -27.21
CA ASN A 445 8.68 -13.60 -28.65
C ASN A 445 7.52 -14.38 -29.32
N ALA A 446 6.60 -14.96 -28.54
CA ALA A 446 5.30 -15.39 -29.07
C ALA A 446 4.55 -14.15 -29.63
N PRO A 447 3.79 -14.25 -30.73
CA PRO A 447 3.13 -13.12 -31.39
C PRO A 447 1.87 -12.67 -30.63
N VAL A 448 2.01 -12.41 -29.33
CA VAL A 448 0.94 -12.01 -28.40
C VAL A 448 0.67 -10.52 -28.54
N VAL A 449 -0.62 -10.18 -28.62
CA VAL A 449 -1.10 -8.82 -28.79
C VAL A 449 -2.17 -8.53 -27.73
N MET A 450 -1.99 -7.48 -26.94
CA MET A 450 -2.95 -7.05 -25.92
C MET A 450 -3.92 -6.02 -26.47
N SER A 451 -5.14 -5.97 -25.93
CA SER A 451 -6.14 -4.94 -26.22
C SER A 451 -7.11 -4.76 -25.06
N PHE A 452 -8.02 -3.80 -25.15
CA PHE A 452 -9.26 -3.87 -24.37
C PHE A 452 -10.16 -5.03 -24.88
N PRO A 453 -11.09 -5.54 -24.07
CA PRO A 453 -12.06 -6.56 -24.48
C PRO A 453 -12.88 -6.18 -25.72
N HIS A 454 -13.07 -7.15 -26.60
CA HIS A 454 -13.69 -7.04 -27.93
C HIS A 454 -13.08 -5.93 -28.82
N PHE A 455 -11.80 -5.59 -28.59
CA PHE A 455 -11.11 -4.46 -29.25
C PHE A 455 -11.82 -3.11 -29.05
N LEU A 456 -12.35 -2.86 -27.85
CA LEU A 456 -12.83 -1.53 -27.48
C LEU A 456 -11.73 -0.47 -27.74
N HIS A 457 -12.14 0.70 -28.24
CA HIS A 457 -11.30 1.80 -28.72
C HIS A 457 -10.40 1.51 -29.94
N GLY A 458 -10.39 0.29 -30.49
CA GLY A 458 -9.57 -0.05 -31.63
C GLY A 458 -10.14 0.23 -33.01
N ASP A 459 -9.27 0.15 -34.03
CA ASP A 459 -9.60 0.29 -35.44
C ASP A 459 -10.70 -0.73 -35.83
N PRO A 460 -11.82 -0.29 -36.46
CA PRO A 460 -12.88 -1.17 -36.95
C PRO A 460 -12.39 -2.34 -37.82
N ALA A 461 -11.25 -2.21 -38.51
CA ALA A 461 -10.61 -3.27 -39.28
C ALA A 461 -10.25 -4.52 -38.45
N LEU A 462 -10.05 -4.38 -37.13
CA LEU A 462 -9.86 -5.50 -36.21
C LEU A 462 -11.09 -6.43 -36.17
N LEU A 463 -12.29 -5.86 -36.29
CA LEU A 463 -13.56 -6.58 -36.27
C LEU A 463 -13.90 -7.25 -37.61
N HIS A 464 -13.21 -6.89 -38.70
CA HIS A 464 -13.59 -7.35 -40.04
C HIS A 464 -13.33 -8.83 -40.31
N ASN A 465 -12.34 -9.44 -39.65
CA ASN A 465 -11.92 -10.83 -39.90
C ASN A 465 -12.63 -11.86 -39.00
N VAL A 466 -13.25 -11.41 -37.90
CA VAL A 466 -13.82 -12.27 -36.85
C VAL A 466 -15.23 -11.79 -36.49
N GLU A 467 -16.24 -12.62 -36.83
CA GLU A 467 -17.64 -12.39 -36.47
C GLU A 467 -17.90 -12.77 -35.00
N GLY A 468 -18.74 -11.99 -34.31
CA GLY A 468 -19.16 -12.23 -32.92
C GLY A 468 -18.66 -11.21 -31.89
N LEU A 469 -17.70 -10.37 -32.26
CA LEU A 469 -17.13 -9.32 -31.41
C LEU A 469 -18.07 -8.11 -31.30
N LYS A 470 -18.21 -7.55 -30.09
CA LYS A 470 -19.17 -6.48 -29.74
C LYS A 470 -18.60 -5.50 -28.71
N PRO A 471 -17.68 -4.58 -29.08
CA PRO A 471 -17.12 -3.61 -28.15
C PRO A 471 -18.21 -2.73 -27.52
N GLN A 472 -18.27 -2.70 -26.19
CA GLN A 472 -19.25 -1.94 -25.40
C GLN A 472 -18.54 -1.27 -24.21
N PRO A 473 -18.46 0.08 -24.15
CA PRO A 473 -17.72 0.76 -23.07
C PRO A 473 -18.12 0.31 -21.66
N GLY A 474 -19.42 0.29 -21.35
CA GLY A 474 -19.90 -0.10 -20.01
C GLY A 474 -19.61 -1.56 -19.58
N GLN A 475 -19.20 -2.44 -20.51
CA GLN A 475 -18.84 -3.83 -20.21
C GLN A 475 -17.33 -4.07 -20.32
N HIS A 476 -16.61 -3.32 -21.16
CA HIS A 476 -15.25 -3.63 -21.59
C HIS A 476 -14.21 -2.56 -21.19
N ASP A 477 -14.63 -1.35 -20.82
CA ASP A 477 -13.73 -0.35 -20.27
C ASP A 477 -13.30 -0.71 -18.83
N MET A 478 -12.20 -0.16 -18.33
CA MET A 478 -11.63 -0.48 -17.02
C MET A 478 -11.46 0.75 -16.13
N PHE A 479 -11.61 0.56 -14.82
CA PHE A 479 -11.42 1.62 -13.85
C PHE A 479 -10.91 1.11 -12.51
N VAL A 480 -10.27 2.00 -11.76
CA VAL A 480 -9.75 1.77 -10.40
C VAL A 480 -10.22 2.93 -9.52
N ASP A 481 -10.83 2.60 -8.39
CA ASP A 481 -11.36 3.56 -7.42
C ASP A 481 -10.35 3.71 -6.27
N ILE A 482 -9.63 4.83 -6.22
CA ILE A 482 -8.46 5.05 -5.36
C ILE A 482 -8.83 6.02 -4.22
N HIS A 483 -8.48 5.69 -2.98
CA HIS A 483 -8.71 6.57 -1.84
C HIS A 483 -7.79 7.82 -1.91
N PRO A 484 -8.33 9.05 -1.95
CA PRO A 484 -7.53 10.25 -2.23
C PRO A 484 -6.45 10.55 -1.20
N LYS A 485 -6.74 10.44 0.11
CA LYS A 485 -5.74 10.70 1.18
C LYS A 485 -4.78 9.53 1.49
N LEU A 486 -5.05 8.32 1.01
CA LEU A 486 -4.35 7.10 1.45
C LEU A 486 -3.67 6.34 0.30
N GLY A 487 -3.99 6.68 -0.96
CA GLY A 487 -3.44 6.04 -2.15
C GLY A 487 -3.87 4.58 -2.38
N LEU A 488 -4.69 4.01 -1.49
CA LEU A 488 -5.13 2.61 -1.56
C LEU A 488 -6.25 2.44 -2.59
N THR A 489 -6.15 1.40 -3.42
CA THR A 489 -7.24 0.95 -4.29
C THR A 489 -8.35 0.34 -3.44
N LEU A 490 -9.53 0.97 -3.42
CA LEU A 490 -10.72 0.54 -2.67
C LEU A 490 -11.66 -0.35 -3.50
N GLY A 491 -11.68 -0.13 -4.81
CA GLY A 491 -12.57 -0.78 -5.75
C GLY A 491 -12.03 -0.72 -7.18
N GLY A 492 -12.68 -1.42 -8.10
CA GLY A 492 -12.32 -1.38 -9.51
C GLY A 492 -12.54 -2.68 -10.25
N VAL A 493 -12.48 -2.57 -11.57
CA VAL A 493 -12.43 -3.68 -12.53
C VAL A 493 -11.33 -3.39 -13.53
N SER A 494 -10.26 -4.19 -13.51
CA SER A 494 -9.20 -4.15 -14.51
C SER A 494 -9.52 -5.14 -15.62
N ARG A 495 -9.50 -4.71 -16.89
CA ARG A 495 -9.95 -5.51 -18.03
C ARG A 495 -8.94 -5.49 -19.17
N LEU A 496 -8.39 -6.65 -19.53
CA LEU A 496 -7.45 -6.80 -20.64
C LEU A 496 -7.76 -8.07 -21.46
N GLN A 497 -7.56 -7.98 -22.77
CA GLN A 497 -7.75 -9.07 -23.72
C GLN A 497 -6.41 -9.53 -24.30
N VAL A 498 -6.20 -10.84 -24.28
CA VAL A 498 -5.08 -11.52 -24.92
C VAL A 498 -5.51 -11.99 -26.31
N ASN A 499 -4.71 -11.63 -27.30
CA ASN A 499 -4.87 -11.99 -28.71
C ASN A 499 -3.57 -12.59 -29.25
N VAL A 500 -3.64 -13.26 -30.39
CA VAL A 500 -2.47 -13.76 -31.11
C VAL A 500 -2.49 -13.29 -32.56
N GLN A 501 -1.38 -12.75 -33.05
CA GLN A 501 -1.23 -12.33 -34.44
C GLN A 501 -0.80 -13.50 -35.31
N VAL A 502 -1.54 -13.76 -36.40
CA VAL A 502 -1.12 -14.70 -37.43
C VAL A 502 0.02 -14.08 -38.23
N ARG A 503 1.21 -14.69 -38.16
CA ARG A 503 2.34 -14.37 -39.04
C ARG A 503 2.69 -15.62 -39.85
N ARG A 504 2.33 -15.64 -41.13
CA ARG A 504 2.63 -16.77 -42.03
C ARG A 504 4.12 -16.76 -42.41
N ALA A 505 4.67 -17.95 -42.65
CA ALA A 505 6.00 -18.14 -43.21
C ALA A 505 5.92 -18.87 -44.56
N ALA A 506 6.68 -18.41 -45.55
CA ALA A 506 6.67 -18.99 -46.89
C ALA A 506 7.20 -20.43 -46.87
N GLY A 507 6.42 -21.37 -47.43
CA GLY A 507 6.78 -22.80 -47.46
C GLY A 507 6.50 -23.57 -46.16
N VAL A 508 5.96 -22.93 -45.11
CA VAL A 508 5.65 -23.57 -43.83
C VAL A 508 4.14 -23.73 -43.68
N LEU A 509 3.67 -24.98 -43.60
CA LEU A 509 2.27 -25.37 -43.46
C LEU A 509 1.33 -24.66 -44.45
N GLY A 510 1.80 -24.45 -45.69
CA GLY A 510 1.18 -23.54 -46.65
C GLY A 510 -0.30 -23.80 -46.92
N GLN A 511 -0.72 -25.08 -46.92
CA GLN A 511 -2.12 -25.47 -47.06
C GLN A 511 -2.93 -25.12 -45.80
N THR A 512 -2.50 -25.59 -44.62
CA THR A 512 -3.16 -25.36 -43.32
C THR A 512 -3.27 -23.87 -42.98
N MET A 513 -2.26 -23.08 -43.32
CA MET A 513 -2.21 -21.63 -43.09
C MET A 513 -2.77 -20.79 -44.26
N SER A 514 -3.22 -21.42 -45.35
CA SER A 514 -3.71 -20.68 -46.53
C SER A 514 -4.94 -19.83 -46.24
N HIS A 515 -5.84 -20.35 -45.41
CA HIS A 515 -7.13 -19.75 -45.06
C HIS A 515 -7.03 -18.59 -44.06
N PHE A 516 -5.96 -18.54 -43.27
CA PHE A 516 -5.71 -17.43 -42.36
C PHE A 516 -5.08 -16.26 -43.09
N LYS A 517 -5.66 -15.06 -42.95
CA LYS A 517 -5.11 -13.82 -43.50
C LYS A 517 -3.82 -13.47 -42.75
N ASP A 518 -2.74 -13.19 -43.47
CA ASP A 518 -1.48 -12.75 -42.84
C ASP A 518 -1.69 -11.44 -42.07
N LEU A 519 -0.99 -11.29 -40.95
CA LEU A 519 -1.06 -10.19 -39.98
C LEU A 519 -2.43 -9.98 -39.30
N SER A 520 -3.41 -10.86 -39.53
CA SER A 520 -4.68 -10.82 -38.79
C SER A 520 -4.48 -11.16 -37.32
N ILE A 521 -5.30 -10.55 -36.45
CA ILE A 521 -5.26 -10.74 -35.01
C ILE A 521 -6.45 -11.60 -34.60
N LEU A 522 -6.18 -12.70 -33.90
CA LEU A 522 -7.17 -13.66 -33.42
C LEU A 522 -7.36 -13.48 -31.91
N PRO A 523 -8.56 -13.11 -31.43
CA PRO A 523 -8.83 -13.01 -30.00
C PRO A 523 -8.82 -14.40 -29.34
N VAL A 524 -8.24 -14.51 -28.14
CA VAL A 524 -8.12 -15.78 -27.40
C VAL A 524 -9.03 -15.76 -26.17
N ALA A 525 -8.77 -14.83 -25.25
CA ALA A 525 -9.54 -14.64 -24.03
C ALA A 525 -9.38 -13.21 -23.51
N TRP A 526 -10.33 -12.75 -22.70
CA TRP A 526 -10.17 -11.55 -21.89
C TRP A 526 -10.40 -11.85 -20.41
N PHE A 527 -9.79 -11.02 -19.58
CA PHE A 527 -9.68 -11.19 -18.14
C PHE A 527 -10.25 -9.95 -17.45
N GLU A 528 -11.14 -10.12 -16.50
CA GLU A 528 -11.57 -9.09 -15.54
C GLU A 528 -10.99 -9.44 -14.17
N LEU A 529 -10.15 -8.55 -13.61
CA LEU A 529 -9.75 -8.62 -12.22
C LEU A 529 -10.60 -7.62 -11.42
N LYS A 530 -11.44 -8.12 -10.53
CA LYS A 530 -12.41 -7.35 -9.76
C LYS A 530 -12.05 -7.33 -8.28
N VAL A 531 -11.99 -6.13 -7.70
CA VAL A 531 -11.79 -5.94 -6.26
C VAL A 531 -13.05 -6.38 -5.51
N THR A 532 -12.88 -7.18 -4.45
CA THR A 532 -13.95 -7.71 -3.61
C THR A 532 -14.28 -6.77 -2.42
N GLU A 533 -15.36 -7.04 -1.70
CA GLU A 533 -15.63 -6.33 -0.44
C GLU A 533 -14.54 -6.65 0.58
N PHE A 534 -14.06 -5.61 1.28
CA PHE A 534 -13.00 -5.75 2.26
C PHE A 534 -13.49 -6.45 3.54
N PRO A 535 -12.71 -7.36 4.13
CA PRO A 535 -13.06 -7.97 5.41
C PRO A 535 -13.32 -6.92 6.50
N PRO A 536 -14.26 -7.15 7.43
CA PRO A 536 -14.64 -6.15 8.43
C PRO A 536 -13.48 -5.53 9.23
N PRO A 537 -12.40 -6.25 9.62
CA PRO A 537 -11.25 -5.63 10.29
C PRO A 537 -10.52 -4.58 9.44
N LEU A 538 -10.29 -4.88 8.15
CA LEU A 538 -9.67 -3.93 7.20
C LEU A 538 -10.61 -2.76 6.93
N LYS A 539 -11.89 -3.04 6.63
CA LYS A 539 -12.91 -2.04 6.35
C LYS A 539 -13.07 -1.06 7.51
N ASN A 540 -13.09 -1.55 8.74
CA ASN A 540 -13.17 -0.73 9.96
C ASN A 540 -11.91 0.13 10.17
N LEU A 541 -10.69 -0.42 9.96
CA LEU A 541 -9.48 0.39 10.11
C LEU A 541 -9.46 1.53 9.09
N LEU A 542 -9.74 1.23 7.81
CA LEU A 542 -9.77 2.25 6.76
C LEU A 542 -10.88 3.28 7.01
N TYR A 543 -12.06 2.86 7.47
CA TYR A 543 -13.14 3.77 7.84
C TYR A 543 -12.71 4.73 8.97
N HIS A 544 -12.04 4.25 10.01
CA HIS A 544 -11.51 5.11 11.08
C HIS A 544 -10.36 6.01 10.60
N ALA A 545 -9.45 5.50 9.77
CA ALA A 545 -8.39 6.30 9.15
C ALA A 545 -8.92 7.40 8.21
N THR A 546 -10.08 7.16 7.59
CA THR A 546 -10.74 8.11 6.68
C THR A 546 -11.56 9.15 7.43
N PHE A 547 -12.50 8.70 8.26
CA PHE A 547 -13.49 9.57 8.90
C PHE A 547 -13.07 10.02 10.30
N THR A 548 -12.62 9.11 11.17
CA THR A 548 -12.31 9.48 12.57
C THR A 548 -11.06 10.36 12.64
N VAL A 549 -10.00 10.03 11.91
CA VAL A 549 -8.79 10.86 11.83
C VAL A 549 -9.12 12.24 11.23
N HIS A 550 -9.98 12.33 10.21
CA HIS A 550 -10.39 13.62 9.64
C HIS A 550 -11.29 14.44 10.60
N ILE A 551 -12.17 13.81 11.38
CA ILE A 551 -12.92 14.50 12.43
C ILE A 551 -11.97 15.03 13.51
N LEU A 552 -10.95 14.26 13.91
CA LEU A 552 -9.92 14.71 14.84
C LEU A 552 -9.06 15.86 14.27
N GLU A 553 -8.69 15.79 12.98
CA GLU A 553 -8.02 16.87 12.23
C GLU A 553 -8.83 18.18 12.35
N LEU A 554 -10.13 18.14 12.04
CA LEU A 554 -11.03 19.30 12.12
C LEU A 554 -11.23 19.79 13.55
N LEU A 555 -11.40 18.89 14.52
CA LEU A 555 -11.54 19.25 15.94
C LEU A 555 -10.28 19.94 16.48
N LEU A 556 -9.08 19.51 16.05
CA LEU A 556 -7.82 20.18 16.38
C LEU A 556 -7.70 21.53 15.66
N MET A 557 -7.97 21.60 14.35
CA MET A 557 -7.94 22.84 13.55
C MET A 557 -8.84 23.93 14.14
N TYR A 558 -10.10 23.62 14.43
CA TYR A 558 -11.06 24.58 14.98
C TYR A 558 -10.90 24.75 16.49
N GLY A 559 -10.45 23.73 17.22
CA GLY A 559 -10.18 23.79 18.66
C GLY A 559 -9.04 24.75 19.00
N PHE A 560 -7.91 24.68 18.27
CA PHE A 560 -6.82 25.63 18.44
C PHE A 560 -7.22 27.05 18.04
N LEU A 561 -7.96 27.22 16.94
CA LEU A 561 -8.44 28.52 16.50
C LEU A 561 -9.38 29.16 17.53
N ALA A 562 -10.39 28.43 18.01
CA ALA A 562 -11.32 28.90 19.02
C ALA A 562 -10.63 29.18 20.37
N GLY A 563 -9.69 28.31 20.79
CA GLY A 563 -8.86 28.52 21.97
C GLY A 563 -7.98 29.78 21.86
N GLY A 564 -7.43 30.04 20.67
CA GLY A 564 -6.67 31.26 20.36
C GLY A 564 -7.53 32.52 20.46
N ILE A 565 -8.72 32.52 19.85
CA ILE A 565 -9.67 33.66 19.92
C ILE A 565 -10.13 33.89 21.37
N ALA A 566 -10.49 32.84 22.10
CA ALA A 566 -10.95 32.93 23.47
C ALA A 566 -9.85 33.44 24.42
N SER A 567 -8.63 32.91 24.32
CA SER A 567 -7.49 33.36 25.12
C SER A 567 -7.11 34.81 24.79
N ALA A 568 -7.11 35.21 23.51
CA ALA A 568 -6.91 36.60 23.09
C ALA A 568 -7.98 37.54 23.66
N ALA A 569 -9.27 37.18 23.58
CA ALA A 569 -10.37 37.99 24.09
C ALA A 569 -10.32 38.14 25.63
N VAL A 570 -9.96 37.08 26.36
CA VAL A 570 -9.78 37.13 27.82
C VAL A 570 -8.56 37.96 28.19
N LEU A 571 -7.44 37.83 27.46
CA LEU A 571 -6.23 38.62 27.66
C LEU A 571 -6.50 40.11 27.41
N PHE A 572 -7.13 40.46 26.28
CA PHE A 572 -7.56 41.82 25.95
C PHE A 572 -8.47 42.40 27.04
N ARG A 573 -9.51 41.67 27.47
CA ARG A 573 -10.39 42.10 28.57
C ARG A 573 -9.62 42.35 29.87
N ARG A 574 -8.63 41.50 30.21
CA ARG A 574 -7.79 41.68 31.41
C ARG A 574 -6.85 42.89 31.29
N LEU A 575 -6.37 43.21 30.09
CA LEU A 575 -5.53 44.38 29.81
C LEU A 575 -6.35 45.69 29.85
N CYS A 576 -7.50 45.75 29.20
CA CYS A 576 -8.37 46.95 29.26
C CYS A 576 -8.91 47.22 30.68
N LEU A 577 -9.18 46.17 31.47
CA LEU A 577 -9.53 46.32 32.89
C LEU A 577 -8.36 46.84 33.73
N ARG A 578 -7.11 46.55 33.34
CA ARG A 578 -5.92 47.13 33.98
C ARG A 578 -5.82 48.62 33.67
N GLU A 579 -5.99 49.02 32.41
CA GLU A 579 -5.91 50.43 32.00
C GLU A 579 -6.95 51.30 32.71
N ARG A 580 -8.22 50.85 32.77
CA ARG A 580 -9.26 51.56 33.55
C ARG A 580 -8.89 51.69 35.02
N GLY A 581 -8.47 50.61 35.68
CA GLY A 581 -8.06 50.66 37.09
C GLY A 581 -6.84 51.54 37.36
N THR A 582 -5.93 51.71 36.40
CA THR A 582 -4.82 52.69 36.52
C THR A 582 -5.24 54.13 36.24
N LEU A 583 -6.27 54.36 35.41
CA LEU A 583 -6.83 55.68 35.18
C LEU A 583 -7.61 56.16 36.41
N ASP A 584 -8.46 55.31 36.99
CA ASP A 584 -9.22 55.64 38.22
C ASP A 584 -8.27 55.99 39.38
N LEU A 585 -7.22 55.19 39.61
CA LEU A 585 -6.19 55.46 40.63
C LEU A 585 -5.36 56.75 40.38
N SER A 586 -5.38 57.27 39.16
CA SER A 586 -4.69 58.52 38.79
C SER A 586 -5.61 59.74 38.86
N ALA A 587 -6.94 59.53 38.91
CA ALA A 587 -7.94 60.56 39.11
C ALA A 587 -8.24 60.82 40.60
N GLU A 588 -7.89 59.88 41.49
CA GLU A 588 -8.25 59.89 42.91
C GLU A 588 -7.12 60.38 43.84
N SER A 589 -6.05 61.00 43.30
CA SER A 589 -5.05 61.72 44.09
C SER A 589 -5.56 63.11 44.49
N PRO A 590 -5.82 63.42 45.78
CA PRO A 590 -6.23 64.76 46.19
C PRO A 590 -5.01 65.67 46.24
N ASP A 591 -5.08 66.83 45.57
CA ASP A 591 -4.26 67.97 45.95
C ASP A 591 -4.63 68.39 47.38
N SER A 592 -3.75 68.14 48.34
CA SER A 592 -3.92 68.59 49.73
C SER A 592 -2.62 69.15 50.32
N ASP A 593 -2.03 70.11 49.61
CA ASP A 593 -1.03 71.05 50.15
C ASP A 593 -1.60 72.48 50.06
N SER A 594 -2.45 72.86 51.03
CA SER A 594 -2.72 74.25 51.36
C SER A 594 -3.38 74.41 52.75
N SER A 595 -2.80 75.29 53.58
CA SER A 595 -3.18 75.72 54.96
C SER A 595 -2.40 75.06 56.10
#